data_AF-A0A925CU80-F1
#
_entry.id   AF-A0A925CU80-F1
#
_cell.length_a   1.000
_cell.length_b   1.000
_cell.length_c   1.000
_cell.angle_alpha   90.00
_cell.angle_beta   90.00
_cell.angle_gamma   90.00
#
_symmetry.space_group_name_H-M   'P 1'
#
loop_
_entity.id
_entity.type
_entity.pdbx_description
1 polymer ?
#
loop_
_entity_poly.entity_id
_entity_poly.type
_entity_poly.pdbx_seq_one_letter_code
_entity_poly.pdbx_strand_id
1 'polypeptide(L)'
;MSSRREGNSEHGLWRRAYRALLPLMPRGLRARQGDAMLDLFDRELRRSEPDGSRAVWAAGLTGLADLARRGAYERLSEERQALTTANVTILRRTAFAFISTSAALTALFVAKGAVTRAAAPLSDTAFDVILFSIPYTAAFTIPMSVFLAVLWAGSRKPTAAYGDDPAVSAGAPRLAPVIGMASAVALCCLALNAELVPRANLRLQSIYAGGVAVAPSDRSMTLHELREAEARLVRAPRAVTALDSDGASVASYEVEIQKKFALAAACVLLALLATGIASRASRISLWAQVGISLVVFSGYYMCIITGEQLADRSAIPPVLAMWSANIVVLVIAMLTLRVARGVRDPAVRMPSQAV
;
A
#
# COMPACT_ATOMS: atom_id res chain seq x y z
N MET A 1 -57.90 42.34 -4.17
CA MET A 1 -57.26 41.93 -5.45
C MET A 1 -55.74 42.09 -5.45
N SER A 2 -55.13 42.93 -4.59
CA SER A 2 -53.66 43.11 -4.52
C SER A 2 -52.91 41.87 -4.00
N SER A 3 -53.35 41.23 -2.90
CA SER A 3 -52.61 40.10 -2.31
C SER A 3 -52.53 38.85 -3.22
N ARG A 4 -53.53 38.65 -4.09
CA ARG A 4 -53.56 37.53 -5.05
C ARG A 4 -52.59 37.73 -6.24
N ARG A 5 -52.23 38.98 -6.56
CA ARG A 5 -51.21 39.30 -7.58
C ARG A 5 -49.79 39.17 -7.02
N GLU A 6 -49.58 39.59 -5.77
CA GLU A 6 -48.28 39.48 -5.09
C GLU A 6 -47.89 38.01 -4.87
N GLY A 7 -48.79 37.16 -4.37
CA GLY A 7 -48.52 35.74 -4.15
C GLY A 7 -48.10 34.98 -5.42
N ASN A 8 -48.68 35.34 -6.58
CA ASN A 8 -48.34 34.72 -7.87
C ASN A 8 -46.92 35.09 -8.36
N SER A 9 -46.41 36.26 -7.95
CA SER A 9 -45.05 36.71 -8.27
C SER A 9 -43.98 36.08 -7.38
N GLU A 10 -44.28 35.91 -6.08
CA GLU A 10 -43.40 35.28 -5.09
C GLU A 10 -43.25 33.78 -5.37
N HIS A 11 -44.35 33.09 -5.68
CA HIS A 11 -44.34 31.68 -6.05
C HIS A 11 -43.45 31.41 -7.28
N GLY A 12 -43.57 32.24 -8.32
CA GLY A 12 -42.74 32.14 -9.52
C GLY A 12 -41.26 32.46 -9.30
N LEU A 13 -40.92 33.30 -8.31
CA LEU A 13 -39.55 33.58 -7.89
C LEU A 13 -38.93 32.35 -7.22
N TRP A 14 -39.61 31.79 -6.21
CA TRP A 14 -39.11 30.63 -5.46
C TRP A 14 -38.96 29.40 -6.34
N ARG A 15 -39.90 29.13 -7.24
CA ARG A 15 -39.80 28.02 -8.19
C ARG A 15 -38.59 28.14 -9.11
N ARG A 16 -38.27 29.36 -9.57
CA ARG A 16 -37.06 29.62 -10.38
C ARG A 16 -35.79 29.43 -9.56
N ALA A 17 -35.76 29.93 -8.32
CA ALA A 17 -34.62 29.75 -7.42
C ALA A 17 -34.36 28.26 -7.11
N TYR A 18 -35.40 27.49 -6.80
CA TYR A 18 -35.30 26.05 -6.53
C TYR A 18 -34.80 25.29 -7.77
N ARG A 19 -35.33 25.60 -8.95
CA ARG A 19 -34.85 25.03 -10.21
C ARG A 19 -33.41 25.38 -10.52
N ALA A 20 -32.97 26.61 -10.21
CA ALA A 20 -31.58 27.03 -10.39
C ALA A 20 -30.62 26.32 -9.42
N LEU A 21 -31.11 25.88 -8.26
CA LEU A 21 -30.34 25.15 -7.24
C LEU A 21 -30.39 23.63 -7.40
N LEU A 22 -31.32 23.06 -8.18
CA LEU A 22 -31.36 21.62 -8.50
C LEU A 22 -30.01 21.04 -8.99
N PRO A 23 -29.19 21.74 -9.80
CA PRO A 23 -27.84 21.30 -10.17
C PRO A 23 -26.86 21.13 -9.00
N LEU A 24 -27.20 21.60 -7.79
CA LEU A 24 -26.45 21.26 -6.58
C LEU A 24 -26.59 19.79 -6.20
N MET A 25 -27.61 19.08 -6.65
CA MET A 25 -27.70 17.64 -6.44
C MET A 25 -26.87 16.84 -7.46
N PRO A 26 -26.42 15.64 -7.09
CA PRO A 26 -25.80 14.71 -8.02
C PRO A 26 -26.66 14.43 -9.26
N ARG A 27 -26.00 14.21 -10.40
CA ARG A 27 -26.68 14.01 -11.69
C ARG A 27 -27.64 12.81 -11.66
N GLY A 28 -27.27 11.72 -10.99
CA GLY A 28 -28.10 10.51 -10.89
C GLY A 28 -29.37 10.72 -10.07
N LEU A 29 -29.24 11.35 -8.90
CA LEU A 29 -30.37 11.62 -8.02
C LEU A 29 -31.33 12.66 -8.62
N ARG A 30 -30.76 13.71 -9.22
CA ARG A 30 -31.53 14.72 -9.96
C ARG A 30 -32.31 14.14 -11.13
N ALA A 31 -31.72 13.20 -11.89
CA ALA A 31 -32.42 12.55 -13.01
C ALA A 31 -33.58 11.65 -12.54
N ARG A 32 -33.48 11.05 -11.36
CA ARG A 32 -34.52 10.15 -10.82
C ARG A 32 -35.62 10.88 -10.06
N GLN A 33 -35.28 11.95 -9.35
CA GLN A 33 -36.16 12.56 -8.34
C GLN A 33 -36.29 14.09 -8.47
N GLY A 34 -35.59 14.73 -9.42
CA GLY A 34 -35.56 16.18 -9.58
C GLY A 34 -36.94 16.81 -9.76
N ASP A 35 -37.74 16.23 -10.67
CA ASP A 35 -39.09 16.74 -10.96
C ASP A 35 -40.04 16.49 -9.77
N ALA A 36 -39.97 15.31 -9.15
CA ALA A 36 -40.78 14.98 -7.97
C ALA A 36 -40.48 15.92 -6.77
N MET A 37 -39.21 16.31 -6.60
CA MET A 37 -38.82 17.29 -5.57
C MET A 37 -39.31 18.69 -5.89
N LEU A 38 -39.28 19.09 -7.17
CA LEU A 38 -39.83 20.39 -7.59
C LEU A 38 -41.35 20.43 -7.38
N ASP A 39 -42.06 19.34 -7.66
CA ASP A 39 -43.51 19.22 -7.46
C ASP A 39 -43.90 19.16 -5.98
N LEU A 40 -43.08 18.54 -5.13
CA LEU A 40 -43.26 18.59 -3.67
C LEU A 40 -43.09 20.04 -3.16
N PHE A 41 -42.04 20.73 -3.61
CA PHE A 41 -41.77 22.11 -3.23
C PHE A 41 -42.89 23.06 -3.68
N ASP A 42 -43.40 22.88 -4.90
CA ASP A 42 -44.53 23.64 -5.44
C ASP A 42 -45.82 23.43 -4.62
N ARG A 43 -46.06 22.19 -4.16
CA ARG A 43 -47.18 21.90 -3.24
C ARG A 43 -47.02 22.57 -1.89
N GLU A 44 -45.81 22.61 -1.34
CA GLU A 44 -45.54 23.22 -0.03
C GLU A 44 -45.67 24.75 -0.06
N LEU A 45 -45.24 25.39 -1.17
CA LEU A 45 -45.46 26.82 -1.38
C LEU A 45 -46.95 27.15 -1.45
N ARG A 46 -47.73 26.39 -2.23
CA ARG A 46 -49.20 26.57 -2.32
C ARG A 46 -49.91 26.34 -0.99
N ARG A 47 -49.43 25.38 -0.18
CA ARG A 47 -49.98 25.12 1.15
C ARG A 47 -49.76 26.29 2.11
N SER A 48 -48.69 27.06 1.90
CA SER A 48 -48.32 28.22 2.73
C SER A 48 -48.97 29.53 2.27
N GLU A 49 -49.62 29.56 1.09
CA GLU A 49 -50.30 30.76 0.57
C GLU A 49 -51.41 31.31 1.49
N PRO A 50 -52.28 30.49 2.13
CA PRO A 50 -53.33 30.97 3.01
C PRO A 50 -52.82 31.68 4.27
N ASP A 51 -51.62 31.31 4.74
CA ASP A 51 -51.00 31.85 5.95
C ASP A 51 -50.28 33.20 5.71
N GLY A 52 -50.26 33.67 4.45
CA GLY A 52 -49.71 34.96 4.04
C GLY A 52 -48.24 34.92 3.60
N SER A 53 -47.75 36.06 3.09
CA SER A 53 -46.42 36.16 2.44
C SER A 53 -45.26 35.67 3.33
N ARG A 54 -45.28 35.97 4.64
CA ARG A 54 -44.22 35.50 5.56
C ARG A 54 -44.10 33.98 5.60
N ALA A 55 -45.20 33.24 5.52
CA ALA A 55 -45.20 31.78 5.49
C ALA A 55 -44.63 31.25 4.15
N VAL A 56 -44.98 31.89 3.03
CA VAL A 56 -44.43 31.57 1.70
C VAL A 56 -42.91 31.81 1.64
N TRP A 57 -42.42 32.91 2.22
CA TRP A 57 -40.98 33.19 2.33
C TRP A 57 -40.26 32.18 3.23
N ALA A 58 -40.87 31.80 4.36
CA ALA A 58 -40.31 30.78 5.25
C ALA A 58 -40.23 29.42 4.53
N ALA A 59 -41.29 28.98 3.85
CA ALA A 59 -41.34 27.75 3.07
C ALA A 59 -40.34 27.74 1.90
N GLY A 60 -40.19 28.88 1.22
CA GLY A 60 -39.20 29.08 0.16
C GLY A 60 -37.76 28.90 0.67
N LEU A 61 -37.40 29.61 1.75
CA LEU A 61 -36.08 29.53 2.35
C LEU A 61 -35.77 28.14 2.92
N THR A 62 -36.73 27.50 3.60
CA THR A 62 -36.55 26.15 4.14
C THR A 62 -36.36 25.12 3.02
N GLY A 63 -37.13 25.22 1.93
CA GLY A 63 -36.97 24.34 0.78
C GLY A 63 -35.63 24.49 0.08
N LEU A 64 -35.12 25.72 -0.11
CA LEU A 64 -33.78 25.93 -0.68
C LEU A 64 -32.67 25.45 0.25
N ALA A 65 -32.82 25.69 1.57
CA ALA A 65 -31.86 25.24 2.56
C ALA A 65 -31.81 23.71 2.67
N ASP A 66 -32.97 23.04 2.64
CA ASP A 66 -33.06 21.57 2.63
C ASP A 66 -32.41 20.99 1.36
N LEU A 67 -32.72 21.56 0.18
CA LEU A 67 -32.10 21.16 -1.09
C LEU A 67 -30.58 21.31 -1.07
N ALA A 68 -30.08 22.44 -0.56
CA ALA A 68 -28.64 22.69 -0.46
C ALA A 68 -27.95 21.72 0.51
N ARG A 69 -28.54 21.47 1.69
CA ARG A 69 -28.00 20.50 2.66
C ARG A 69 -27.99 19.08 2.11
N ARG A 70 -29.09 18.63 1.50
CA ARG A 70 -29.19 17.30 0.88
C ARG A 70 -28.22 17.15 -0.29
N GLY A 71 -28.12 18.16 -1.15
CA GLY A 71 -27.16 18.16 -2.26
C GLY A 71 -25.71 18.07 -1.79
N ALA A 72 -25.34 18.80 -0.73
CA ALA A 72 -24.01 18.71 -0.13
C ALA A 72 -23.75 17.34 0.52
N TYR A 73 -24.72 16.82 1.30
CA TYR A 73 -24.61 15.52 1.95
C TYR A 73 -24.46 14.38 0.93
N GLU A 74 -25.27 14.35 -0.13
CA GLU A 74 -25.23 13.29 -1.13
C GLU A 74 -23.98 13.35 -2.01
N ARG A 75 -23.43 14.53 -2.28
CA ARG A 75 -22.12 14.62 -2.94
C ARG A 75 -21.02 14.02 -2.08
N LEU A 76 -21.01 14.33 -0.79
CA LEU A 76 -20.04 13.76 0.14
C LEU A 76 -20.23 12.24 0.30
N SER A 77 -21.48 11.76 0.27
CA SER A 77 -21.82 10.34 0.36
C SER A 77 -21.34 9.59 -0.90
N GLU A 78 -21.64 10.09 -2.10
CA GLU A 78 -21.22 9.53 -3.39
C GLU A 78 -19.70 9.53 -3.53
N GLU A 79 -19.04 10.64 -3.15
CA GLU A 79 -17.58 10.73 -3.15
C GLU A 79 -16.97 9.69 -2.20
N ARG A 80 -17.49 9.57 -0.98
CA ARG A 80 -17.02 8.57 -0.01
C ARG A 80 -17.25 7.15 -0.50
N GLN A 81 -18.39 6.86 -1.14
CA GLN A 81 -18.68 5.55 -1.72
C GLN A 81 -17.75 5.24 -2.89
N ALA A 82 -17.54 6.17 -3.82
CA ALA A 82 -16.63 6.02 -4.94
C ALA A 82 -15.18 5.78 -4.47
N LEU A 83 -14.73 6.52 -3.44
CA LEU A 83 -13.42 6.32 -2.81
C LEU A 83 -13.30 4.93 -2.19
N THR A 84 -14.33 4.47 -1.48
CA THR A 84 -14.34 3.15 -0.82
C THR A 84 -14.30 2.02 -1.85
N THR A 85 -15.19 2.05 -2.84
CA THR A 85 -15.26 1.03 -3.91
C THR A 85 -13.94 0.94 -4.67
N ALA A 86 -13.33 2.08 -4.98
CA ALA A 86 -12.07 2.09 -5.69
C ALA A 86 -10.88 1.63 -4.83
N ASN A 87 -10.83 2.03 -3.56
CA ASN A 87 -9.80 1.55 -2.62
C ASN A 87 -9.88 0.03 -2.44
N VAL A 88 -11.08 -0.53 -2.27
CA VAL A 88 -11.30 -1.98 -2.16
C VAL A 88 -10.89 -2.68 -3.46
N THR A 89 -11.21 -2.10 -4.62
CA THR A 89 -10.84 -2.68 -5.92
C THR A 89 -9.33 -2.72 -6.11
N ILE A 90 -8.64 -1.62 -5.79
CA ILE A 90 -7.17 -1.54 -5.84
C ILE A 90 -6.57 -2.57 -4.87
N LEU A 91 -7.04 -2.58 -3.62
CA LEU A 91 -6.58 -3.49 -2.57
C LEU A 91 -6.74 -4.96 -2.99
N ARG A 92 -7.91 -5.35 -3.49
CA ARG A 92 -8.18 -6.73 -3.93
C ARG A 92 -7.26 -7.12 -5.09
N ARG A 93 -7.04 -6.22 -6.05
CA ARG A 93 -6.15 -6.47 -7.19
C ARG A 93 -4.70 -6.62 -6.75
N THR A 94 -4.21 -5.72 -5.90
CA THR A 94 -2.83 -5.78 -5.39
C THR A 94 -2.63 -6.99 -4.49
N ALA A 95 -3.59 -7.35 -3.65
CA ALA A 95 -3.53 -8.51 -2.77
C ALA A 95 -3.48 -9.82 -3.57
N PHE A 96 -4.34 -9.96 -4.59
CA PHE A 96 -4.31 -11.11 -5.48
C PHE A 96 -2.97 -11.23 -6.22
N ALA A 97 -2.45 -10.11 -6.73
CA ALA A 97 -1.15 -10.09 -7.39
C ALA A 97 -0.02 -10.45 -6.42
N PHE A 98 -0.08 -9.99 -5.16
CA PHE A 98 0.89 -10.32 -4.12
C PHE A 98 0.88 -11.81 -3.79
N ILE A 99 -0.30 -12.38 -3.54
CA ILE A 99 -0.42 -13.81 -3.22
C ILE A 99 0.11 -14.67 -4.38
N SER A 100 -0.28 -14.37 -5.61
CA SER A 100 0.15 -15.14 -6.78
C SER A 100 1.65 -15.02 -7.07
N THR A 101 2.23 -13.81 -6.96
CA THR A 101 3.67 -13.60 -7.16
C THR A 101 4.51 -14.19 -6.03
N SER A 102 4.05 -14.08 -4.78
CA SER A 102 4.71 -14.67 -3.61
C SER A 102 4.72 -16.20 -3.71
N ALA A 103 3.58 -16.82 -4.06
CA ALA A 103 3.50 -18.25 -4.28
C ALA A 103 4.40 -18.72 -5.43
N ALA A 104 4.39 -18.01 -6.57
CA ALA A 104 5.22 -18.34 -7.72
C ALA A 104 6.72 -18.23 -7.41
N LEU A 105 7.16 -17.16 -6.75
CA LEU A 105 8.55 -16.97 -6.36
C LEU A 105 9.00 -18.01 -5.34
N THR A 106 8.17 -18.30 -4.33
CA THR A 106 8.50 -19.30 -3.31
C THR A 106 8.59 -20.69 -3.93
N ALA A 107 7.65 -21.06 -4.81
CA ALA A 107 7.68 -22.32 -5.54
C ALA A 107 8.94 -22.45 -6.42
N LEU A 108 9.35 -21.38 -7.11
CA LEU A 108 10.56 -21.38 -7.93
C LEU A 108 11.82 -21.67 -7.10
N PHE A 109 11.95 -21.02 -5.94
CA PHE A 109 13.10 -21.22 -5.06
C PHE A 109 13.11 -22.61 -4.40
N VAL A 110 11.94 -23.11 -4.01
CA VAL A 110 11.78 -24.49 -3.51
C VAL A 110 12.14 -25.50 -4.59
N ALA A 111 11.68 -25.28 -5.83
CA ALA A 111 12.00 -26.13 -6.97
C ALA A 111 13.52 -26.16 -7.25
N LYS A 112 14.21 -25.01 -7.17
CA LYS A 112 15.68 -24.96 -7.24
C LYS A 112 16.30 -25.86 -6.17
N GLY A 113 15.84 -25.76 -4.93
CA GLY A 113 16.32 -26.60 -3.82
C GLY A 113 16.07 -28.09 -4.05
N ALA A 114 14.92 -28.45 -4.60
CA ALA A 114 14.59 -29.84 -4.94
C ALA A 114 15.45 -30.38 -6.09
N VAL A 115 15.65 -29.60 -7.16
CA VAL A 115 16.48 -29.99 -8.32
C VAL A 115 17.93 -30.23 -7.91
N THR A 116 18.50 -29.36 -7.05
CA THR A 116 19.86 -29.57 -6.54
C THR A 116 20.02 -30.84 -5.71
N ARG A 117 18.91 -31.46 -5.27
CA ARG A 117 18.88 -32.67 -4.44
C ARG A 117 18.26 -33.86 -5.15
N ALA A 118 18.00 -33.78 -6.47
CA ALA A 118 17.34 -34.83 -7.24
C ALA A 118 18.12 -36.15 -7.31
N ALA A 119 19.39 -36.16 -6.86
CA ALA A 119 20.20 -37.37 -6.70
C ALA A 119 20.10 -38.03 -5.31
N ALA A 120 19.37 -37.44 -4.36
CA ALA A 120 19.21 -37.96 -2.99
C ALA A 120 17.87 -38.71 -2.84
N PRO A 121 17.83 -39.83 -2.10
CA PRO A 121 16.58 -40.55 -1.84
C PRO A 121 15.59 -39.67 -1.06
N LEU A 122 14.30 -39.80 -1.36
CA LEU A 122 13.19 -39.18 -0.63
C LEU A 122 13.04 -39.83 0.76
N SER A 123 13.96 -39.53 1.67
CA SER A 123 13.85 -39.87 3.09
C SER A 123 13.02 -38.80 3.83
N ASP A 124 12.49 -39.12 5.01
CA ASP A 124 11.77 -38.16 5.87
C ASP A 124 12.58 -36.86 6.09
N THR A 125 13.90 -36.98 6.20
CA THR A 125 14.80 -35.82 6.34
C THR A 125 14.81 -34.89 5.13
N ALA A 126 14.57 -35.40 3.91
CA ALA A 126 14.52 -34.57 2.70
C ALA A 126 13.26 -33.67 2.69
N PHE A 127 12.15 -34.19 3.20
CA PHE A 127 10.90 -33.41 3.34
C PHE A 127 11.05 -32.31 4.39
N ASP A 128 11.61 -32.63 5.56
CA ASP A 128 11.86 -31.64 6.62
C ASP A 128 12.75 -30.49 6.14
N VAL A 129 13.81 -30.79 5.39
CA VAL A 129 14.70 -29.76 4.84
C VAL A 129 13.94 -28.84 3.87
N ILE A 130 13.05 -29.37 3.04
CA ILE A 130 12.21 -28.55 2.15
C ILE A 130 11.26 -27.69 2.98
N LEU A 131 10.57 -28.27 3.95
CA LEU A 131 9.59 -27.60 4.79
C LEU A 131 10.23 -26.45 5.59
N PHE A 132 11.40 -26.68 6.21
CA PHE A 132 12.13 -25.66 6.96
C PHE A 132 12.84 -24.62 6.08
N SER A 133 13.00 -24.87 4.77
CA SER A 133 13.52 -23.87 3.82
C SER A 133 12.46 -22.86 3.38
N ILE A 134 11.16 -23.17 3.54
CA ILE A 134 10.06 -22.30 3.09
C ILE A 134 10.05 -20.96 3.83
N PRO A 135 10.13 -20.89 5.18
CA PRO A 135 10.16 -19.63 5.91
C PRO A 135 11.34 -18.74 5.49
N TYR A 136 12.53 -19.33 5.36
CA TYR A 136 13.73 -18.62 4.91
C TYR A 136 13.51 -18.03 3.52
N THR A 137 13.03 -18.84 2.58
CA THR A 137 12.74 -18.39 1.21
C THR A 137 11.70 -17.28 1.19
N ALA A 138 10.62 -17.42 1.95
CA ALA A 138 9.55 -16.45 2.05
C ALA A 138 10.07 -15.08 2.50
N ALA A 139 11.00 -15.03 3.46
CA ALA A 139 11.58 -13.77 3.93
C ALA A 139 12.24 -12.95 2.81
N PHE A 140 12.88 -13.60 1.83
CA PHE A 140 13.49 -12.91 0.68
C PHE A 140 12.50 -12.62 -0.44
N THR A 141 11.49 -13.46 -0.62
CA THR A 141 10.50 -13.31 -1.71
C THR A 141 9.35 -12.38 -1.35
N ILE A 142 9.08 -12.11 -0.07
CA ILE A 142 8.01 -11.20 0.38
C ILE A 142 8.23 -9.76 -0.12
N PRO A 143 9.38 -9.10 0.13
CA PRO A 143 9.62 -7.76 -0.42
C PRO A 143 9.56 -7.75 -1.96
N MET A 144 10.03 -8.84 -2.58
CA MET A 144 10.03 -9.01 -4.04
C MET A 144 8.63 -9.07 -4.65
N SER A 145 7.78 -9.91 -4.06
CA SER A 145 6.40 -10.08 -4.47
C SER A 145 5.57 -8.82 -4.23
N VAL A 146 5.80 -8.06 -3.15
CA VAL A 146 5.10 -6.77 -2.94
C VAL A 146 5.38 -5.80 -4.08
N PHE A 147 6.66 -5.58 -4.42
CA PHE A 147 7.04 -4.69 -5.51
C PHE A 147 6.40 -5.11 -6.84
N LEU A 148 6.55 -6.39 -7.19
CA LEU A 148 6.06 -6.93 -8.46
C LEU A 148 4.53 -6.87 -8.52
N ALA A 149 3.84 -7.16 -7.43
CA ALA A 149 2.39 -7.09 -7.32
C ALA A 149 1.86 -5.67 -7.50
N VAL A 150 2.48 -4.69 -6.85
CA VAL A 150 2.10 -3.27 -6.98
C VAL A 150 2.38 -2.76 -8.39
N LEU A 151 3.55 -3.11 -8.95
CA LEU A 151 3.93 -2.75 -10.31
C LEU A 151 2.96 -3.35 -11.32
N TRP A 152 2.63 -4.63 -11.19
CA TRP A 152 1.69 -5.34 -12.05
C TRP A 152 0.27 -4.78 -11.95
N ALA A 153 -0.22 -4.56 -10.73
CA ALA A 153 -1.57 -4.07 -10.48
C ALA A 153 -1.76 -2.63 -11.00
N GLY A 154 -0.72 -1.79 -10.87
CA GLY A 154 -0.71 -0.42 -11.38
C GLY A 154 -0.47 -0.31 -12.89
N SER A 155 0.17 -1.30 -13.51
CA SER A 155 0.44 -1.32 -14.96
C SER A 155 -0.78 -1.72 -15.80
N ARG A 156 -1.87 -2.19 -15.18
CA ARG A 156 -3.10 -2.60 -15.88
C ARG A 156 -4.14 -1.49 -15.83
N LYS A 157 -4.68 -1.11 -17.00
CA LYS A 157 -5.88 -0.27 -17.07
C LYS A 157 -7.01 -0.91 -16.24
N PRO A 158 -7.84 -0.13 -15.54
CA PRO A 158 -9.10 -0.64 -15.02
C PRO A 158 -9.86 -1.28 -16.18
N THR A 159 -10.09 -2.59 -16.12
CA THR A 159 -10.87 -3.31 -17.12
C THR A 159 -12.27 -2.72 -17.14
N ALA A 160 -12.78 -2.37 -18.33
CA ALA A 160 -14.09 -1.76 -18.57
C ALA A 160 -15.31 -2.60 -18.10
N ALA A 161 -15.10 -3.72 -17.40
CA ALA A 161 -16.14 -4.61 -16.89
C ALA A 161 -16.93 -4.02 -15.71
N TYR A 162 -16.48 -2.91 -15.11
CA TYR A 162 -17.17 -2.22 -14.03
C TYR A 162 -17.07 -0.71 -14.22
N GLY A 163 -17.83 -0.19 -15.19
CA GLY A 163 -18.05 1.24 -15.41
C GLY A 163 -16.80 2.07 -15.72
N ASP A 164 -16.84 2.83 -16.80
CA ASP A 164 -15.98 4.00 -16.94
C ASP A 164 -16.35 5.01 -15.85
N ASP A 165 -15.89 4.79 -14.62
CA ASP A 165 -16.12 5.70 -13.52
C ASP A 165 -14.99 6.75 -13.54
N PRO A 166 -15.24 7.99 -14.02
CA PRO A 166 -14.21 9.01 -14.17
C PRO A 166 -13.55 9.38 -12.83
N ALA A 167 -14.17 9.01 -11.70
CA ALA A 167 -13.58 9.11 -10.36
C ALA A 167 -12.36 8.17 -10.17
N VAL A 168 -12.25 7.08 -10.93
CA VAL A 168 -11.12 6.13 -10.91
C VAL A 168 -10.02 6.54 -11.91
N SER A 169 -10.37 7.28 -12.97
CA SER A 169 -9.44 7.62 -14.05
C SER A 169 -8.75 8.98 -13.92
N ALA A 170 -9.21 9.88 -13.05
CA ALA A 170 -8.70 11.26 -12.97
C ALA A 170 -7.87 11.60 -11.71
N GLY A 171 -7.65 10.67 -10.77
CA GLY A 171 -7.01 10.95 -9.48
C GLY A 171 -5.51 10.65 -9.41
N ALA A 172 -4.79 11.37 -8.55
CA ALA A 172 -3.44 11.02 -8.07
C ALA A 172 -3.33 9.53 -7.67
N PRO A 173 -2.14 8.90 -7.73
CA PRO A 173 -1.99 7.50 -7.32
C PRO A 173 -2.60 7.30 -5.93
N ARG A 174 -3.60 6.43 -5.82
CA ARG A 174 -4.29 6.15 -4.55
C ARG A 174 -3.38 5.29 -3.68
N LEU A 175 -2.54 5.96 -2.89
CA LEU A 175 -1.52 5.33 -2.07
C LEU A 175 -2.11 4.60 -0.85
N ALA A 176 -3.22 5.06 -0.30
CA ALA A 176 -3.80 4.53 0.93
C ALA A 176 -4.03 3.00 0.93
N PRO A 177 -4.74 2.39 -0.04
CA PRO A 177 -4.93 0.94 -0.06
C PRO A 177 -3.63 0.15 -0.27
N VAL A 178 -2.70 0.70 -1.06
CA VAL A 178 -1.40 0.07 -1.34
C VAL A 178 -0.51 0.07 -0.10
N ILE A 179 -0.40 1.21 0.59
CA ILE A 179 0.38 1.36 1.82
C ILE A 179 -0.24 0.51 2.93
N GLY A 180 -1.58 0.50 3.06
CA GLY A 180 -2.26 -0.34 4.04
C GLY A 180 -1.93 -1.82 3.87
N MET A 181 -2.01 -2.33 2.63
CA MET A 181 -1.61 -3.70 2.31
C MET A 181 -0.11 -3.94 2.59
N ALA A 182 0.76 -3.06 2.11
CA ALA A 182 2.20 -3.21 2.26
C ALA A 182 2.64 -3.16 3.73
N SER A 183 1.95 -2.39 4.57
CA SER A 183 2.19 -2.32 6.01
C SER A 183 1.77 -3.61 6.70
N ALA A 184 0.62 -4.20 6.33
CA ALA A 184 0.21 -5.51 6.84
C ALA A 184 1.21 -6.60 6.44
N VAL A 185 1.69 -6.57 5.19
CA VAL A 185 2.74 -7.49 4.73
C VAL A 185 4.08 -7.25 5.44
N ALA A 186 4.45 -5.99 5.70
CA ALA A 186 5.66 -5.65 6.45
C ALA A 186 5.62 -6.20 7.89
N LEU A 187 4.48 -6.09 8.57
CA LEU A 187 4.29 -6.66 9.90
C LEU A 187 4.39 -8.18 9.88
N CYS A 188 3.78 -8.83 8.88
CA CYS A 188 3.93 -10.27 8.68
C CYS A 188 5.40 -10.65 8.42
N CYS A 189 6.10 -9.93 7.54
CA CYS A 189 7.51 -10.13 7.25
C CYS A 189 8.38 -9.98 8.50
N LEU A 190 8.09 -8.99 9.34
CA LEU A 190 8.79 -8.79 10.61
C LEU A 190 8.56 -9.96 11.57
N ALA A 191 7.30 -10.41 11.71
CA ALA A 191 6.96 -11.56 12.55
C ALA A 191 7.66 -12.84 12.08
N LEU A 192 7.68 -13.09 10.77
CA LEU A 192 8.40 -14.21 10.17
C LEU A 192 9.91 -14.13 10.46
N ASN A 193 10.53 -12.97 10.25
CA ASN A 193 11.97 -12.78 10.45
C ASN A 193 12.40 -12.77 11.93
N ALA A 194 11.50 -12.38 12.84
CA ALA A 194 11.76 -12.32 14.28
C ALA A 194 11.66 -13.71 14.94
N GLU A 195 10.78 -14.58 14.43
CA GLU A 195 10.41 -15.82 15.11
C GLU A 195 10.49 -17.07 14.23
N LEU A 196 9.85 -17.07 13.06
CA LEU A 196 9.71 -18.29 12.27
C LEU A 196 11.01 -18.67 11.54
N VAL A 197 11.66 -17.68 10.92
CA VAL A 197 12.89 -17.88 10.15
C VAL A 197 14.05 -18.36 11.02
N PRO A 198 14.34 -17.75 12.19
CA PRO A 198 15.44 -18.22 13.04
C PRO A 198 15.22 -19.65 13.54
N ARG A 199 14.00 -19.98 13.99
CA ARG A 199 13.65 -21.34 14.44
C ARG A 199 13.75 -22.38 13.33
N ALA A 200 13.30 -22.04 12.12
CA ALA A 200 13.42 -22.92 10.96
C ALA A 200 14.88 -23.16 10.58
N ASN A 201 15.71 -22.11 10.59
CA ASN A 201 17.14 -22.20 10.29
C ASN A 201 17.90 -23.06 11.32
N LEU A 202 17.62 -22.90 12.62
CA LEU A 202 18.21 -23.75 13.67
C LEU A 202 17.89 -25.24 13.46
N ARG A 203 16.63 -25.55 13.16
CA ARG A 203 16.21 -26.93 12.86
C ARG A 203 16.92 -27.46 11.62
N LEU A 204 17.00 -26.66 10.56
CA LEU A 204 17.72 -27.01 9.33
C LEU A 204 19.20 -27.32 9.61
N GLN A 205 19.88 -26.52 10.43
CA GLN A 205 21.27 -26.75 10.83
C GLN A 205 21.44 -28.04 11.63
N SER A 206 20.53 -28.32 12.58
CA SER A 206 20.57 -29.58 13.34
C SER A 206 20.39 -30.81 12.45
N ILE A 207 19.55 -30.73 11.41
CA ILE A 207 19.36 -31.82 10.43
C ILE A 207 20.65 -32.02 9.62
N TYR A 208 21.28 -30.94 9.15
CA TYR A 208 22.56 -31.02 8.45
C TYR A 208 23.70 -31.54 9.33
N ALA A 209 23.64 -31.28 10.64
CA ALA A 209 24.59 -31.81 11.62
C ALA A 209 24.27 -33.26 12.05
N GLY A 210 23.37 -33.96 11.36
CA GLY A 210 23.02 -35.36 11.68
C GLY A 210 22.18 -35.52 12.95
N GLY A 211 21.40 -34.51 13.32
CA GLY A 211 20.57 -34.50 14.53
C GLY A 211 21.28 -34.00 15.78
N VAL A 212 22.55 -33.58 15.68
CA VAL A 212 23.30 -32.99 16.80
C VAL A 212 22.77 -31.58 17.09
N ALA A 213 22.64 -31.25 18.37
CA ALA A 213 22.28 -29.91 18.81
C ALA A 213 23.37 -28.90 18.40
N VAL A 214 23.03 -27.98 17.51
CA VAL A 214 23.93 -26.92 17.04
C VAL A 214 23.71 -25.67 17.90
N ALA A 215 24.79 -25.07 18.40
CA ALA A 215 24.71 -23.81 19.12
C ALA A 215 24.17 -22.70 18.20
N PRO A 216 23.24 -21.85 18.66
CA PRO A 216 22.68 -20.81 17.81
C PRO A 216 23.74 -19.81 17.35
N SER A 217 23.85 -19.61 16.04
CA SER A 217 24.55 -18.47 15.45
C SER A 217 23.66 -17.22 15.49
N ASP A 218 24.25 -16.03 15.44
CA ASP A 218 23.58 -14.73 15.28
C ASP A 218 22.35 -14.76 14.33
N ARG A 219 22.51 -15.28 13.12
CA ARG A 219 21.47 -15.37 12.07
C ARG A 219 20.34 -16.34 12.37
N SER A 220 20.54 -17.22 13.35
CA SER A 220 19.61 -18.26 13.76
C SER A 220 18.91 -17.94 15.09
N MET A 221 19.25 -16.79 15.70
CA MET A 221 18.62 -16.29 16.91
C MET A 221 17.35 -15.47 16.61
N THR A 222 16.37 -15.62 17.48
CA THR A 222 15.16 -14.77 17.51
C THR A 222 15.51 -13.35 17.95
N LEU A 223 14.60 -12.41 17.71
CA LEU A 223 14.80 -11.02 18.13
C LEU A 223 15.03 -10.88 19.65
N HIS A 224 14.35 -11.70 20.44
CA HIS A 224 14.51 -11.72 21.89
C HIS A 224 15.90 -12.24 22.28
N GLU A 225 16.32 -13.38 21.70
CA GLU A 225 17.63 -13.99 21.96
C GLU A 225 18.78 -13.06 21.55
N LEU A 226 18.65 -12.36 20.42
CA LEU A 226 19.64 -11.37 19.98
C LEU A 226 19.81 -10.23 20.99
N ARG A 227 18.70 -9.66 21.48
CA ARG A 227 18.74 -8.58 22.48
C ARG A 227 19.31 -9.04 23.82
N GLU A 228 19.03 -10.29 24.21
CA GLU A 228 19.64 -10.86 25.40
C GLU A 228 21.14 -11.09 25.22
N ALA A 229 21.57 -11.63 24.09
CA ALA A 229 22.97 -11.87 23.77
C ALA A 229 23.75 -10.55 23.74
N GLU A 230 23.21 -9.53 23.08
CA GLU A 230 23.73 -8.16 23.08
C GLU A 230 23.88 -7.62 24.51
N ALA A 231 22.82 -7.68 25.33
CA ALA A 231 22.85 -7.19 26.71
C ALA A 231 23.88 -7.93 27.59
N ARG A 232 24.09 -9.23 27.37
CA ARG A 232 25.12 -10.02 28.06
C ARG A 232 26.51 -9.55 27.71
N LEU A 233 26.80 -9.33 26.42
CA LEU A 233 28.10 -8.84 25.97
C LEU A 233 28.40 -7.43 26.50
N VAL A 234 27.41 -6.53 26.47
CA VAL A 234 27.56 -5.15 26.99
C VAL A 234 27.85 -5.15 28.50
N ARG A 235 27.26 -6.07 29.27
CA ARG A 235 27.49 -6.17 30.73
C ARG A 235 28.84 -6.76 31.10
N ALA A 236 29.40 -7.64 30.27
CA ALA A 236 30.62 -8.39 30.59
C ALA A 236 31.68 -8.32 29.47
N PRO A 237 32.20 -7.12 29.12
CA PRO A 237 33.09 -6.93 27.98
C PRO A 237 34.43 -7.68 28.08
N ARG A 238 34.91 -7.99 29.31
CA ARG A 238 36.18 -8.72 29.53
C ARG A 238 36.10 -10.23 29.22
N ALA A 239 34.90 -10.82 29.24
CA ALA A 239 34.72 -12.21 28.82
C ALA A 239 34.76 -12.36 27.29
N VAL A 240 34.50 -11.25 26.56
CA VAL A 240 34.41 -11.19 25.10
C VAL A 240 35.78 -11.27 24.43
N THR A 241 36.79 -10.59 24.98
CA THR A 241 38.18 -10.64 24.45
C THR A 241 38.80 -12.04 24.47
N ALA A 242 38.24 -12.97 25.26
CA ALA A 242 38.66 -14.38 25.28
C ALA A 242 37.81 -15.28 24.34
N LEU A 243 36.64 -14.81 23.90
CA LEU A 243 35.69 -15.50 23.01
C LEU A 243 35.69 -14.94 21.57
N ASP A 244 36.46 -13.87 21.30
CA ASP A 244 36.64 -13.25 19.97
C ASP A 244 37.11 -14.23 18.88
N SER A 245 37.49 -15.47 19.23
CA SER A 245 37.73 -16.55 18.28
C SER A 245 36.48 -17.04 17.53
N ASP A 246 35.26 -16.79 18.03
CA ASP A 246 33.98 -17.23 17.40
C ASP A 246 33.30 -16.14 16.53
N GLY A 247 33.89 -14.94 16.41
CA GLY A 247 33.49 -13.92 15.43
C GLY A 247 32.20 -13.13 15.70
N ALA A 248 31.49 -13.39 16.80
CA ALA A 248 30.27 -12.65 17.17
C ALA A 248 30.58 -11.43 18.08
N SER A 249 30.44 -10.22 17.53
CA SER A 249 30.61 -8.95 18.26
C SER A 249 29.27 -8.31 18.61
N VAL A 250 29.27 -7.35 19.54
CA VAL A 250 28.09 -6.52 19.85
C VAL A 250 27.53 -5.87 18.58
N ALA A 251 28.41 -5.42 17.69
CA ALA A 251 28.03 -4.82 16.41
C ALA A 251 27.29 -5.81 15.50
N SER A 252 27.73 -7.08 15.44
CA SER A 252 27.07 -8.12 14.63
C SER A 252 25.64 -8.38 15.10
N TYR A 253 25.38 -8.45 16.42
CA TYR A 253 24.01 -8.57 16.93
C TYR A 253 23.14 -7.36 16.61
N GLU A 254 23.69 -6.15 16.75
CA GLU A 254 22.96 -4.93 16.39
C GLU A 254 22.63 -4.89 14.89
N VAL A 255 23.56 -5.33 14.03
CA VAL A 255 23.34 -5.46 12.58
C VAL A 255 22.18 -6.42 12.29
N GLU A 256 22.16 -7.60 12.90
CA GLU A 256 21.11 -8.60 12.68
C GLU A 256 19.74 -8.08 13.15
N ILE A 257 19.69 -7.37 14.28
CA ILE A 257 18.46 -6.72 14.77
C ILE A 257 17.98 -5.68 13.74
N GLN A 258 18.84 -4.76 13.33
CA GLN A 258 18.50 -3.69 12.39
C GLN A 258 18.10 -4.25 11.01
N LYS A 259 18.74 -5.34 10.57
CA LYS A 259 18.43 -6.03 9.31
C LYS A 259 17.00 -6.55 9.27
N LYS A 260 16.51 -7.17 10.35
CA LYS A 260 15.13 -7.67 10.44
C LYS A 260 14.10 -6.55 10.29
N PHE A 261 14.35 -5.39 10.91
CA PHE A 261 13.50 -4.20 10.76
C PHE A 261 13.62 -3.56 9.37
N ALA A 262 14.83 -3.46 8.83
CA ALA A 262 15.08 -2.89 7.52
C ALA A 262 14.38 -3.69 6.40
N LEU A 263 14.43 -5.02 6.46
CA LEU A 263 13.72 -5.90 5.50
C LEU A 263 12.19 -5.77 5.59
N ALA A 264 11.64 -5.61 6.80
CA ALA A 264 10.22 -5.35 6.96
C ALA A 264 9.82 -3.97 6.39
N ALA A 265 10.58 -2.92 6.72
CA ALA A 265 10.36 -1.57 6.19
C ALA A 265 10.46 -1.51 4.66
N ALA A 266 11.34 -2.31 4.07
CA ALA A 266 11.51 -2.40 2.62
C ALA A 266 10.21 -2.75 1.89
N CYS A 267 9.32 -3.56 2.49
CA CYS A 267 8.03 -3.91 1.88
C CYS A 267 7.20 -2.66 1.57
N VAL A 268 7.16 -1.69 2.48
CA VAL A 268 6.42 -0.43 2.31
C VAL A 268 7.15 0.48 1.32
N LEU A 269 8.47 0.61 1.43
CA LEU A 269 9.26 1.49 0.57
C LEU A 269 9.28 1.03 -0.89
N LEU A 270 9.38 -0.27 -1.12
CA LEU A 270 9.30 -0.87 -2.45
C LEU A 270 7.89 -0.75 -3.02
N ALA A 271 6.83 -0.86 -2.21
CA ALA A 271 5.47 -0.59 -2.67
C ALA A 271 5.30 0.87 -3.13
N LEU A 272 5.89 1.83 -2.42
CA LEU A 272 5.90 3.24 -2.82
C LEU A 272 6.65 3.44 -4.13
N LEU A 273 7.84 2.86 -4.26
CA LEU A 273 8.64 2.92 -5.48
C LEU A 273 7.89 2.33 -6.68
N ALA A 274 7.34 1.12 -6.52
CA ALA A 274 6.55 0.44 -7.55
C ALA A 274 5.33 1.27 -7.97
N THR A 275 4.65 1.93 -7.01
CA THR A 275 3.52 2.81 -7.32
C THR A 275 3.96 4.03 -8.14
N GLY A 276 5.09 4.64 -7.79
CA GLY A 276 5.68 5.74 -8.54
C GLY A 276 6.02 5.34 -9.98
N ILE A 277 6.67 4.19 -10.17
CA ILE A 277 7.00 3.64 -11.49
C ILE A 277 5.73 3.33 -12.30
N ALA A 278 4.78 2.60 -11.71
CA ALA A 278 3.53 2.20 -12.38
C ALA A 278 2.68 3.41 -12.81
N SER A 279 2.72 4.50 -12.04
CA SER A 279 1.95 5.72 -12.37
C SER A 279 2.42 6.44 -13.64
N ARG A 280 3.66 6.17 -14.11
CA ARG A 280 4.28 6.81 -15.28
C ARG A 280 4.12 5.99 -16.55
N ALA A 281 4.25 4.67 -16.44
CA ALA A 281 4.22 3.78 -17.60
C ALA A 281 2.89 3.02 -17.65
N SER A 282 1.96 3.52 -18.46
CA SER A 282 0.62 2.96 -18.61
C SER A 282 0.57 1.56 -19.25
N ARG A 283 1.72 1.08 -19.76
CA ARG A 283 1.89 -0.25 -20.38
C ARG A 283 3.31 -0.76 -20.16
N ILE A 284 3.59 -1.32 -18.98
CA ILE A 284 4.83 -2.07 -18.73
C ILE A 284 4.59 -3.53 -19.13
N SER A 285 5.33 -4.04 -20.12
CA SER A 285 5.27 -5.45 -20.49
C SER A 285 5.69 -6.34 -19.31
N LEU A 286 5.21 -7.59 -19.25
CA LEU A 286 5.56 -8.51 -18.16
C LEU A 286 7.09 -8.65 -18.02
N TRP A 287 7.81 -8.78 -19.15
CA TRP A 287 9.27 -8.86 -19.16
C TRP A 287 9.96 -7.60 -18.67
N ALA A 288 9.42 -6.41 -18.99
CA ALA A 288 9.94 -5.17 -18.44
C ALA A 288 9.72 -5.08 -16.92
N GLN A 289 8.59 -5.56 -16.40
CA GLN A 289 8.34 -5.60 -14.95
C GLN A 289 9.35 -6.51 -14.24
N VAL A 290 9.61 -7.70 -14.81
CA VAL A 290 10.61 -8.64 -14.30
C VAL A 290 12.01 -8.04 -14.35
N GLY A 291 12.39 -7.40 -15.46
CA GLY A 291 13.71 -6.75 -15.59
C GLY A 291 13.91 -5.59 -14.61
N ILE A 292 12.92 -4.70 -14.46
CA ILE A 292 12.96 -3.61 -13.47
C ILE A 292 13.10 -4.18 -12.06
N SER A 293 12.32 -5.21 -11.73
CA SER A 293 12.40 -5.89 -10.44
C SER A 293 13.79 -6.44 -10.20
N LEU A 294 14.37 -7.15 -11.17
CA LEU A 294 15.71 -7.73 -11.05
C LEU A 294 16.76 -6.67 -10.71
N VAL A 295 16.75 -5.52 -11.41
CA VAL A 295 17.71 -4.42 -11.15
C VAL A 295 17.51 -3.84 -9.74
N VAL A 296 16.27 -3.54 -9.37
CA VAL A 296 15.93 -2.97 -8.05
C VAL A 296 16.35 -3.93 -6.92
N PHE A 297 16.04 -5.21 -7.04
CA PHE A 297 16.38 -6.20 -6.02
C PHE A 297 17.87 -6.48 -5.94
N SER A 298 18.54 -6.59 -7.08
CA SER A 298 19.99 -6.80 -7.10
C SER A 298 20.71 -5.63 -6.43
N GLY A 299 20.33 -4.40 -6.76
CA GLY A 299 20.87 -3.21 -6.09
C GLY A 299 20.57 -3.18 -4.60
N TYR A 300 19.32 -3.45 -4.20
CA TYR A 300 18.92 -3.47 -2.80
C TYR A 300 19.69 -4.50 -1.97
N TYR A 301 19.78 -5.74 -2.45
CA TYR A 301 20.50 -6.80 -1.73
C TYR A 301 22.01 -6.58 -1.73
N MET A 302 22.59 -6.01 -2.78
CA MET A 302 24.01 -5.63 -2.75
C MET A 302 24.28 -4.58 -1.69
N CYS A 303 23.42 -3.57 -1.54
CA CYS A 303 23.57 -2.60 -0.46
C CYS A 303 23.49 -3.24 0.94
N ILE A 304 22.57 -4.18 1.16
CA ILE A 304 22.48 -4.90 2.44
C ILE A 304 23.73 -5.74 2.68
N ILE A 305 24.16 -6.56 1.71
CA ILE A 305 25.31 -7.47 1.87
C ILE A 305 26.59 -6.67 2.10
N THR A 306 26.81 -5.61 1.33
CA THR A 306 27.98 -4.73 1.51
C THR A 306 27.88 -3.96 2.83
N GLY A 307 26.69 -3.49 3.21
CA GLY A 307 26.45 -2.83 4.49
C GLY A 307 26.78 -3.72 5.69
N GLU A 308 26.35 -4.99 5.65
CA GLU A 308 26.63 -5.99 6.68
C GLU A 308 28.15 -6.16 6.84
N GLN A 309 28.88 -6.40 5.73
CA GLN A 309 30.33 -6.53 5.78
C GLN A 309 31.07 -5.28 6.28
N LEU A 310 30.56 -4.09 6.01
CA LEU A 310 31.13 -2.83 6.49
C LEU A 310 30.88 -2.62 7.98
N ALA A 311 29.70 -2.97 8.47
CA ALA A 311 29.35 -2.86 9.88
C ALA A 311 30.06 -3.92 10.73
N ASP A 312 30.20 -5.15 10.23
CA ASP A 312 30.93 -6.24 10.91
C ASP A 312 32.42 -5.87 11.12
N ARG A 313 32.99 -5.09 10.20
CA ARG A 313 34.36 -4.54 10.32
C ARG A 313 34.43 -3.25 11.13
N SER A 314 33.35 -2.84 11.78
CA SER A 314 33.22 -1.58 12.52
C SER A 314 33.51 -0.31 11.70
N ALA A 315 33.42 -0.38 10.37
CA ALA A 315 33.70 0.76 9.49
C ALA A 315 32.54 1.76 9.44
N ILE A 316 31.30 1.29 9.63
CA ILE A 316 30.07 2.09 9.61
C ILE A 316 29.16 1.63 10.75
N PRO A 317 28.39 2.53 11.40
CA PRO A 317 27.42 2.14 12.42
C PRO A 317 26.38 1.13 11.89
N PRO A 318 26.01 0.08 12.66
CA PRO A 318 25.04 -0.94 12.28
C PRO A 318 23.71 -0.38 11.74
N VAL A 319 23.19 0.66 12.41
CA VAL A 319 21.96 1.35 11.99
C VAL A 319 22.11 1.95 10.58
N LEU A 320 23.19 2.68 10.32
CA LEU A 320 23.36 3.33 9.02
C LEU A 320 23.61 2.29 7.91
N ALA A 321 24.39 1.26 8.20
CA ALA A 321 24.64 0.16 7.28
C ALA A 321 23.34 -0.49 6.79
N MET A 322 22.45 -0.86 7.72
CA MET A 322 21.21 -1.57 7.38
C MET A 322 20.13 -0.68 6.78
N TRP A 323 20.05 0.59 7.17
CA TRP A 323 19.00 1.50 6.70
C TRP A 323 19.38 2.29 5.44
N SER A 324 20.66 2.31 5.05
CA SER A 324 21.14 3.03 3.85
C SER A 324 20.38 2.67 2.57
N ALA A 325 20.16 1.38 2.31
CA ALA A 325 19.42 0.89 1.15
C ALA A 325 17.98 1.41 1.14
N ASN A 326 17.32 1.40 2.30
CA ASN A 326 15.95 1.89 2.47
C ASN A 326 15.85 3.40 2.22
N ILE A 327 16.84 4.18 2.67
CA ILE A 327 16.90 5.62 2.41
C ILE A 327 16.99 5.89 0.91
N VAL A 328 17.86 5.17 0.19
CA VAL A 328 18.00 5.31 -1.27
C VAL A 328 16.69 4.97 -1.98
N VAL A 329 16.05 3.85 -1.64
CA VAL A 329 14.75 3.45 -2.20
C VAL A 329 13.68 4.51 -1.92
N LEU A 330 13.62 5.05 -0.71
CA LEU A 330 12.68 6.09 -0.32
C LEU A 330 12.88 7.37 -1.15
N VAL A 331 14.12 7.81 -1.34
CA VAL A 331 14.44 8.99 -2.16
C VAL A 331 13.94 8.79 -3.60
N ILE A 332 14.25 7.64 -4.21
CA ILE A 332 13.81 7.34 -5.59
C ILE A 332 12.27 7.23 -5.66
N ALA A 333 11.64 6.60 -4.67
CA ALA A 333 10.18 6.51 -4.58
C ALA A 333 9.54 7.91 -4.52
N MET A 334 10.09 8.80 -3.70
CA MET A 334 9.60 10.17 -3.59
C MET A 334 9.78 10.96 -4.88
N LEU A 335 10.92 10.82 -5.57
CA LEU A 335 11.16 11.46 -6.86
C LEU A 335 10.16 10.99 -7.92
N THR A 336 9.97 9.68 -8.06
CA THR A 336 9.03 9.12 -9.05
C THR A 336 7.58 9.56 -8.78
N LEU A 337 7.15 9.61 -7.51
CA LEU A 337 5.83 10.10 -7.11
C LEU A 337 5.66 11.61 -7.32
N ARG A 338 6.69 12.42 -7.07
CA ARG A 338 6.65 13.87 -7.31
C ARG A 338 6.47 14.20 -8.78
N VAL A 339 7.25 13.57 -9.66
CA VAL A 339 7.13 13.79 -11.10
C VAL A 339 5.76 13.31 -11.61
N ALA A 340 5.22 12.22 -11.06
CA ALA A 340 3.87 11.74 -11.42
C ALA A 340 2.75 12.74 -11.07
N ARG A 341 2.94 13.55 -10.01
CA ARG A 341 2.01 14.64 -9.65
C ARG A 341 2.16 15.84 -10.59
N GLY A 342 3.40 16.27 -10.87
CA GLY A 342 3.68 17.44 -11.72
C GLY A 342 3.21 17.32 -13.18
N VAL A 343 3.20 16.12 -13.75
CA VAL A 343 2.67 15.86 -15.11
C VAL A 343 1.14 16.08 -15.20
N ARG A 344 0.43 16.09 -14.07
CA ARG A 344 -1.04 16.16 -14.03
C ARG A 344 -1.59 17.54 -13.66
N ASP A 345 -0.74 18.51 -13.34
CA ASP A 345 -1.20 19.89 -13.08
C ASP A 345 -1.63 20.58 -14.39
N PRO A 346 -2.87 21.08 -14.50
CA PRO A 346 -3.37 21.72 -15.71
C PRO A 346 -2.63 23.02 -16.06
N ALA A 347 -1.90 23.62 -15.11
CA ALA A 347 -1.07 24.81 -15.32
C ALA A 347 0.17 24.56 -16.20
N VAL A 348 0.58 23.30 -16.38
CA VAL A 348 1.73 22.90 -17.22
C VAL A 348 1.28 22.48 -18.63
N ARG A 349 -0.02 22.60 -18.96
CA ARG A 349 -0.43 22.61 -20.37
C ARG A 349 -0.01 23.95 -20.96
N MET A 350 1.12 23.95 -21.67
CA MET A 350 1.43 25.00 -22.64
C MET A 350 0.17 25.26 -23.49
N PRO A 351 -0.23 26.53 -23.71
CA PRO A 351 -1.38 26.84 -24.54
C PRO A 351 -1.18 26.18 -25.89
N SER A 352 -2.16 25.37 -26.25
CA SER A 352 -2.17 24.51 -27.43
C SER A 352 -1.93 25.31 -28.69
N GLN A 353 -1.34 24.62 -29.67
CA GLN A 353 -1.64 24.80 -31.08
C GLN A 353 -3.14 25.11 -31.26
N ALA A 354 -3.42 26.38 -31.55
CA ALA A 354 -4.65 26.84 -32.15
C ALA A 354 -4.25 27.27 -33.57
N VAL A 355 -4.44 26.36 -34.52
CA VAL A 355 -4.58 26.66 -35.95
C VAL A 355 -5.69 25.77 -36.47
#